data_AF-T2T4Y3-F1
#
_entry.id   AF-T2T4Y3-F1
#
_cell.length_a   1.000
_cell.length_b   1.000
_cell.length_c   1.000
_cell.angle_alpha   90.00
_cell.angle_beta   90.00
_cell.angle_gamma   90.00
#
_symmetry.space_group_name_H-M   'P 1'
#
loop_
_entity.id
_entity.type
_entity.pdbx_description
1 polymer ?
#
loop_
_entity_poly.entity_id
_entity_poly.type
_entity_poly.pdbx_seq_one_letter_code
_entity_poly.pdbx_strand_id
1 'polypeptide(L)'
;DNLWKLKRFNQDWRVGDTLITAIGQGSFLATPLQVLAYTGLIATGKLATPHFAIHNQQPLKDPLNSFQKKKLQALRVGMYEVCNHKDGTAYHSTRGSKVTLACKTGTAQVVEIAQNIVNRMKEKDMEYFHRSHAWITAFLPYEKPKYAITILVEHGEGGSKLGGLLVKMSNKLYELGYL
;
A
#
# COMPACT_ATOMS: atom_id res chain seq x y z
N ASP A 1 -18.10 -7.43 -5.97
CA ASP A 1 -18.95 -8.53 -5.45
C ASP A 1 -20.39 -8.23 -5.84
N ASN A 2 -20.96 -9.06 -6.70
CA ASN A 2 -22.30 -8.87 -7.25
C ASN A 2 -23.36 -8.87 -6.14
N LEU A 3 -23.22 -9.74 -5.15
CA LEU A 3 -24.17 -9.85 -4.04
C LEU A 3 -24.11 -8.62 -3.13
N TRP A 4 -22.90 -8.14 -2.83
CA TRP A 4 -22.73 -6.93 -2.03
C TRP A 4 -23.37 -5.70 -2.69
N LYS A 5 -23.12 -5.49 -3.99
CA LYS A 5 -23.62 -4.30 -4.70
C LYS A 5 -25.14 -4.34 -4.85
N LEU A 6 -25.69 -5.51 -5.15
CA LEU A 6 -27.13 -5.71 -5.21
C LEU A 6 -27.77 -5.45 -3.84
N LYS A 7 -27.21 -6.00 -2.75
CA LYS A 7 -27.74 -5.80 -1.39
C LYS A 7 -27.70 -4.33 -0.95
N ARG A 8 -26.63 -3.60 -1.29
CA ARG A 8 -26.41 -2.22 -0.80
C ARG A 8 -27.11 -1.17 -1.64
N PHE A 9 -27.12 -1.34 -2.96
CA PHE A 9 -27.57 -0.31 -3.91
C PHE A 9 -28.70 -0.77 -4.82
N ASN A 10 -29.11 -2.04 -4.76
CA ASN A 10 -30.09 -2.65 -5.67
C ASN A 10 -29.71 -2.46 -7.14
N GLN A 11 -28.41 -2.62 -7.44
CA GLN A 11 -27.84 -2.44 -8.77
C GLN A 11 -26.96 -3.61 -9.16
N ASP A 12 -26.98 -3.93 -10.45
CA ASP A 12 -26.10 -4.94 -11.04
C ASP A 12 -24.63 -4.52 -11.01
N TRP A 13 -23.77 -5.54 -11.02
CA TRP A 13 -22.33 -5.39 -11.17
C TRP A 13 -21.96 -5.31 -12.65
N ARG A 14 -21.52 -4.14 -13.09
CA ARG A 14 -21.10 -3.86 -14.46
C ARG A 14 -19.60 -4.10 -14.61
N VAL A 15 -19.14 -4.28 -15.84
CA VAL A 15 -17.70 -4.43 -16.14
C VAL A 15 -16.84 -3.29 -15.57
N GLY A 16 -17.35 -2.06 -15.59
CA GLY A 16 -16.66 -0.88 -15.02
C GLY A 16 -16.42 -0.99 -13.52
N ASP A 17 -17.30 -1.67 -12.77
CA ASP A 17 -17.13 -1.87 -11.33
C ASP A 17 -15.94 -2.80 -11.06
N THR A 18 -15.73 -3.83 -11.89
CA THR A 18 -14.53 -4.69 -11.82
C THR A 18 -13.27 -3.88 -12.08
N LEU A 19 -13.26 -3.06 -13.13
CA LEU A 19 -12.09 -2.28 -13.54
C LEU A 19 -11.66 -1.28 -12.47
N ILE A 20 -12.61 -0.52 -11.89
CA ILE A 20 -12.29 0.45 -10.83
C ILE A 20 -11.87 -0.24 -9.52
N THR A 21 -12.48 -1.39 -9.20
CA THR A 21 -12.12 -2.17 -8.00
C THR A 21 -10.72 -2.77 -8.14
N ALA A 22 -10.32 -3.21 -9.34
CA ALA A 22 -9.01 -3.83 -9.60
C ALA A 22 -7.83 -2.89 -9.33
N ILE A 23 -8.05 -1.58 -9.35
CA ILE A 23 -7.06 -0.55 -9.00
C ILE A 23 -7.26 0.03 -7.59
N GLY A 24 -8.14 -0.57 -6.78
CA GLY A 24 -8.37 -0.19 -5.38
C GLY A 24 -9.16 1.10 -5.19
N GLN A 25 -10.06 1.44 -6.12
CA GLN A 25 -10.89 2.64 -6.08
C GLN A 25 -12.39 2.29 -6.11
N GLY A 26 -13.24 3.31 -6.18
CA GLY A 26 -14.69 3.16 -6.23
C GLY A 26 -15.23 2.76 -4.87
N SER A 27 -15.89 1.60 -4.80
CA SER A 27 -16.46 1.10 -3.54
C SER A 27 -15.47 0.33 -2.65
N PHE A 28 -14.19 0.24 -3.04
CA PHE A 28 -13.16 -0.42 -2.24
C PHE A 28 -12.73 0.49 -1.09
N LEU A 29 -12.94 0.04 0.16
CA LEU A 29 -12.42 0.70 1.36
C LEU A 29 -11.56 -0.26 2.16
N ALA A 30 -10.49 0.25 2.76
CA ALA A 30 -9.61 -0.49 3.66
C ALA A 30 -9.08 0.38 4.80
N THR A 31 -8.74 -0.25 5.92
CA THR A 31 -8.05 0.41 7.03
C THR A 31 -6.53 0.28 6.88
N PRO A 32 -5.74 1.18 7.49
CA PRO A 32 -4.28 1.04 7.53
C PRO A 32 -3.81 -0.31 8.10
N LEU A 33 -4.53 -0.88 9.07
CA LEU A 33 -4.22 -2.20 9.63
C LEU A 33 -4.42 -3.34 8.62
N GLN A 34 -5.44 -3.26 7.77
CA GLN A 34 -5.63 -4.25 6.70
C GLN A 34 -4.50 -4.18 5.67
N VAL A 35 -4.08 -2.97 5.29
CA VAL A 35 -2.94 -2.76 4.38
C VAL A 35 -1.63 -3.25 5.00
N LEU A 36 -1.41 -3.00 6.29
CA LEU A 36 -0.24 -3.48 7.03
C LEU A 36 -0.18 -5.02 7.05
N ALA A 37 -1.27 -5.67 7.44
CA ALA A 37 -1.33 -7.14 7.50
C ALA A 37 -1.17 -7.77 6.10
N TYR A 38 -1.78 -7.17 5.07
CA TYR A 38 -1.62 -7.59 3.67
C TYR A 38 -0.16 -7.46 3.19
N THR A 39 0.52 -6.38 3.55
CA THR A 39 1.93 -6.16 3.20
C THR A 39 2.82 -7.21 3.87
N GLY A 40 2.58 -7.51 5.15
CA GLY A 40 3.25 -8.60 5.86
C GLY A 40 3.00 -9.99 5.25
N LEU A 41 1.78 -10.24 4.75
CA LEU A 41 1.44 -11.47 4.05
C LEU A 41 2.23 -11.62 2.74
N ILE A 42 2.38 -10.56 1.93
CA ILE A 42 3.22 -10.61 0.73
C ILE A 42 4.68 -10.87 1.10
N ALA A 43 5.17 -10.19 2.14
CA ALA A 43 6.55 -10.28 2.56
C ALA A 43 6.92 -11.70 3.04
N THR A 44 6.07 -12.32 3.85
CA THR A 44 6.39 -13.56 4.58
C THR A 44 5.68 -14.82 4.05
N GLY A 45 4.59 -14.66 3.31
CA GLY A 45 3.72 -15.77 2.89
C GLY A 45 2.77 -16.29 3.96
N LYS A 46 2.76 -15.70 5.16
CA LYS A 46 1.80 -15.98 6.23
C LYS A 46 1.19 -14.67 6.76
N LEU A 47 -0.04 -14.73 7.24
CA LEU A 47 -0.77 -13.56 7.71
C LEU A 47 -0.59 -13.41 9.22
N ALA A 48 0.08 -12.34 9.64
CA ALA A 48 0.15 -11.95 11.04
C ALA A 48 -1.16 -11.28 11.50
N THR A 49 -1.56 -11.51 12.75
CA THR A 49 -2.60 -10.72 13.43
C THR A 49 -1.90 -9.59 14.20
N PRO A 50 -2.02 -8.32 13.77
CA PRO A 50 -1.43 -7.20 14.51
C PRO A 50 -1.99 -7.13 15.94
N HIS A 51 -1.11 -6.96 16.92
CA HIS A 51 -1.47 -6.87 18.34
C HIS A 51 -0.45 -6.02 19.10
N PHE A 52 -0.87 -5.45 20.24
CA PHE A 52 -0.01 -4.63 21.09
C PHE A 52 0.48 -5.37 22.35
N ALA A 53 -0.38 -6.19 22.97
CA ALA A 53 -0.02 -6.93 24.17
C ALA A 53 1.03 -8.00 23.86
N ILE A 54 2.26 -7.84 24.34
CA ILE A 54 3.41 -8.71 24.04
C ILE A 54 3.14 -10.18 24.41
N HIS A 55 2.40 -10.40 25.49
CA HIS A 55 2.04 -11.75 25.97
C HIS A 55 0.84 -12.36 25.24
N ASN A 56 0.24 -11.67 24.28
CA ASN A 56 -0.83 -12.21 23.45
C ASN A 56 -0.23 -13.07 22.33
N GLN A 57 -0.12 -14.38 22.54
CA GLN A 57 0.37 -15.30 21.52
C GLN A 57 -0.61 -15.33 20.34
N GLN A 58 -0.19 -14.72 19.23
CA GLN A 58 -0.94 -14.69 17.98
C GLN A 58 -0.28 -15.60 16.94
N PRO A 59 -0.79 -16.81 16.72
CA PRO A 59 -0.24 -17.69 15.70
C PRO A 59 -0.41 -17.07 14.31
N LEU A 60 0.60 -17.26 13.45
CA LEU A 60 0.51 -16.84 12.06
C LEU A 60 -0.53 -17.69 11.33
N LYS A 61 -1.44 -17.04 10.63
CA LYS A 61 -2.43 -17.70 9.77
C LYS A 61 -1.80 -18.01 8.42
N ASP A 62 -2.26 -19.07 7.77
CA ASP A 62 -1.74 -19.50 6.48
C ASP A 62 -2.84 -19.56 5.41
N PRO A 63 -3.32 -18.41 4.92
CA PRO A 63 -4.48 -18.35 4.02
C PRO A 63 -4.13 -18.64 2.55
N LEU A 64 -2.85 -18.87 2.21
CA LEU A 64 -2.39 -19.00 0.83
C LEU A 64 -2.05 -20.44 0.49
N ASN A 65 -2.47 -20.87 -0.70
CA ASN A 65 -2.04 -22.15 -1.26
C ASN A 65 -0.59 -22.09 -1.78
N SER A 66 -0.02 -23.26 -2.08
CA SER A 66 1.38 -23.40 -2.53
C SER A 66 1.70 -22.59 -3.79
N PHE A 67 0.77 -22.53 -4.75
CA PHE A 67 0.95 -21.76 -5.98
C PHE A 67 1.03 -20.25 -5.69
N GLN A 68 0.11 -19.74 -4.87
CA GLN A 68 0.10 -18.33 -4.47
C GLN A 68 1.40 -17.95 -3.75
N LYS A 69 1.86 -18.79 -2.80
CA LYS A 69 3.14 -18.57 -2.10
C LYS A 69 4.32 -18.51 -3.07
N LYS A 70 4.37 -19.38 -4.08
CA LYS A 70 5.41 -19.34 -5.13
C LYS A 70 5.36 -18.03 -5.92
N LYS A 71 4.17 -17.49 -6.19
CA LYS A 71 3.99 -16.22 -6.93
C LYS A 71 4.32 -14.98 -6.12
N LEU A 72 4.37 -15.05 -4.79
CA LEU A 72 4.75 -13.91 -3.95
C LEU A 72 6.16 -13.37 -4.28
N GLN A 73 7.07 -14.22 -4.76
CA GLN A 73 8.40 -13.74 -5.16
C GLN A 73 8.31 -12.70 -6.28
N ALA A 74 7.47 -12.92 -7.29
CA ALA A 74 7.29 -11.95 -8.38
C ALA A 74 6.72 -10.63 -7.87
N LEU A 75 5.76 -10.68 -6.93
CA LEU A 75 5.19 -9.48 -6.30
C LEU A 75 6.24 -8.73 -5.48
N ARG A 76 7.07 -9.44 -4.71
CA ARG A 76 8.16 -8.86 -3.92
C ARG A 76 9.22 -8.19 -4.80
N VAL A 77 9.57 -8.80 -5.94
CA VAL A 77 10.48 -8.20 -6.94
C VAL A 77 9.88 -6.91 -7.50
N GLY A 78 8.60 -6.91 -7.88
CA GLY A 78 7.93 -5.69 -8.33
C GLY A 78 7.91 -4.59 -7.26
N MET A 79 7.66 -4.94 -5.99
CA MET A 79 7.74 -3.98 -4.87
C MET A 79 9.17 -3.48 -4.63
N TYR A 80 10.18 -4.33 -4.80
CA TYR A 80 11.58 -3.92 -4.76
C TYR A 80 11.89 -2.91 -5.87
N GLU A 81 11.45 -3.18 -7.10
CA GLU A 81 11.68 -2.29 -8.25
C GLU A 81 11.04 -0.91 -8.06
N VAL A 82 9.86 -0.83 -7.42
CA VAL A 82 9.22 0.47 -7.12
C VAL A 82 10.12 1.40 -6.30
N CYS A 83 10.94 0.84 -5.41
CA CYS A 83 11.85 1.57 -4.53
C CYS A 83 13.29 1.68 -5.09
N ASN A 84 13.73 0.72 -5.92
CA ASN A 84 15.15 0.56 -6.27
C ASN A 84 15.45 0.64 -7.78
N HIS A 85 14.48 0.41 -8.66
CA HIS A 85 14.62 0.61 -10.10
C HIS A 85 14.42 2.09 -10.43
N LYS A 86 15.16 2.65 -11.40
CA LYS A 86 15.10 4.09 -11.73
C LYS A 86 13.70 4.57 -12.16
N ASP A 87 12.95 3.69 -12.81
CA ASP A 87 11.56 3.95 -13.23
C ASP A 87 10.53 3.70 -12.12
N GLY A 88 10.99 3.23 -10.95
CA GLY A 88 10.15 2.98 -9.79
C GLY A 88 9.51 4.27 -9.27
N THR A 89 8.19 4.24 -9.07
CA THR A 89 7.44 5.44 -8.62
C THR A 89 7.91 6.04 -7.29
N ALA A 90 8.62 5.27 -6.46
CA ALA A 90 9.19 5.74 -5.19
C ALA A 90 10.72 5.90 -5.23
N TYR A 91 11.38 5.58 -6.34
CA TYR A 91 12.84 5.53 -6.46
C TYR A 91 13.53 6.80 -5.94
N HIS A 92 13.10 7.96 -6.44
CA HIS A 92 13.68 9.25 -6.08
C HIS A 92 13.39 9.62 -4.62
N SER A 93 12.20 9.27 -4.10
CA SER A 93 11.77 9.69 -2.77
C SER A 93 12.24 8.77 -1.65
N THR A 94 12.66 7.53 -1.95
CA THR A 94 13.18 6.57 -0.97
C THR A 94 14.70 6.46 -0.95
N ARG A 95 15.42 7.38 -1.62
CA ARG A 95 16.89 7.47 -1.51
C ARG A 95 17.31 7.82 -0.08
N GLY A 96 18.50 7.38 0.31
CA GLY A 96 19.06 7.63 1.64
C GLY A 96 18.63 6.63 2.72
N SER A 97 17.92 5.55 2.36
CA SER A 97 17.70 4.42 3.26
C SER A 97 19.01 3.66 3.51
N LYS A 98 19.27 3.29 4.76
CA LYS A 98 20.41 2.46 5.19
C LYS A 98 20.19 0.97 4.94
N VAL A 99 18.95 0.58 4.64
CA VAL A 99 18.52 -0.80 4.39
C VAL A 99 17.72 -0.88 3.10
N THR A 100 17.76 -2.03 2.42
CA THR A 100 17.01 -2.25 1.19
C THR A 100 15.51 -2.32 1.48
N LEU A 101 14.74 -1.44 0.84
CA LEU A 101 13.29 -1.35 0.98
C LEU A 101 12.59 -2.00 -0.23
N ALA A 102 11.43 -2.62 0.01
CA ALA A 102 10.49 -2.98 -1.04
C ALA A 102 9.13 -2.38 -0.72
N CYS A 103 8.57 -1.58 -1.63
CA CYS A 103 7.44 -0.71 -1.34
C CYS A 103 6.39 -0.69 -2.45
N LYS A 104 5.20 -0.18 -2.12
CA LYS A 104 4.19 0.23 -3.10
C LYS A 104 3.52 1.53 -2.66
N THR A 105 3.38 2.44 -3.61
CA THR A 105 2.67 3.71 -3.48
C THR A 105 1.21 3.58 -3.91
N GLY A 106 0.34 4.40 -3.33
CA GLY A 106 -1.06 4.56 -3.73
C GLY A 106 -1.55 5.99 -3.54
N THR A 107 -2.64 6.32 -4.22
CA THR A 107 -3.34 7.61 -4.12
C THR A 107 -4.84 7.33 -4.10
N ALA A 108 -5.57 7.82 -3.09
CA ALA A 108 -7.01 7.65 -2.98
C ALA A 108 -7.71 8.99 -3.23
N GLN A 109 -8.60 9.03 -4.21
CA GLN A 109 -9.27 10.27 -4.61
C GLN A 109 -10.39 10.63 -3.62
N VAL A 110 -10.48 11.91 -3.26
CA VAL A 110 -11.53 12.43 -2.37
C VAL A 110 -12.68 13.05 -3.16
N VAL A 111 -12.35 13.70 -4.29
CA VAL A 111 -13.32 14.34 -5.18
C VAL A 111 -13.42 13.62 -6.52
N GLU A 112 -14.64 13.58 -7.06
CA GLU A 112 -14.86 13.05 -8.41
C GLU A 112 -14.27 14.01 -9.44
N ILE A 113 -13.51 13.46 -10.39
CA ILE A 113 -13.02 14.22 -11.54
C ILE A 113 -13.97 13.96 -12.70
N ALA A 114 -14.68 15.00 -13.13
CA ALA A 114 -15.60 14.89 -14.26
C ALA A 114 -14.88 14.39 -15.52
N GLN A 115 -15.49 13.44 -16.23
CA GLN A 115 -14.84 12.73 -17.35
C GLN A 115 -14.57 13.61 -18.58
N ASN A 116 -15.18 14.80 -18.65
CA ASN A 116 -14.96 15.79 -19.69
C ASN A 116 -13.72 16.69 -19.46
N ILE A 117 -13.02 16.54 -18.33
CA ILE A 117 -11.81 17.32 -18.03
C ILE A 117 -10.61 16.69 -18.73
N VAL A 118 -10.16 17.33 -19.82
CA VAL A 118 -8.96 16.92 -20.57
C VAL A 118 -7.67 17.30 -19.81
N ASN A 119 -7.65 18.48 -19.19
CA ASN A 119 -6.51 18.96 -18.40
C ASN A 119 -6.85 18.92 -16.91
N ARG A 120 -6.34 17.91 -16.21
CA ARG A 120 -6.49 17.79 -14.76
C ARG A 120 -5.72 18.90 -14.05
N MET A 121 -6.38 19.58 -13.12
CA MET A 121 -5.72 20.49 -12.18
C MET A 121 -4.70 19.70 -11.37
N LYS A 122 -3.52 20.28 -11.12
CA LYS A 122 -2.51 19.61 -10.31
C LYS A 122 -2.97 19.60 -8.87
N GLU A 123 -2.72 18.51 -8.15
CA GLU A 123 -3.06 18.37 -6.72
C GLU A 123 -2.57 19.56 -5.87
N LYS A 124 -1.38 20.10 -6.17
CA LYS A 124 -0.82 21.28 -5.49
C LYS A 124 -1.65 22.56 -5.64
N ASP A 125 -2.43 22.66 -6.71
CA ASP A 125 -3.27 23.82 -7.05
C ASP A 125 -4.71 23.60 -6.55
N MET A 126 -5.02 22.43 -5.97
CA MET A 126 -6.29 22.14 -5.30
C MET A 126 -6.31 22.69 -3.87
N GLU A 127 -7.50 23.10 -3.41
CA GLU A 127 -7.75 23.32 -1.99
C GLU A 127 -7.44 22.06 -1.19
N TYR A 128 -6.95 22.23 0.04
CA TYR A 128 -6.40 21.15 0.85
C TYR A 128 -7.36 19.94 0.96
N PHE A 129 -8.62 20.17 1.30
CA PHE A 129 -9.61 19.11 1.49
C PHE A 129 -10.05 18.41 0.18
N HIS A 130 -9.74 18.99 -0.98
CA HIS A 130 -9.99 18.37 -2.28
C HIS A 130 -8.80 17.52 -2.78
N ARG A 131 -7.66 17.57 -2.09
CA ARG A 131 -6.49 16.77 -2.46
C ARG A 131 -6.70 15.31 -2.13
N SER A 132 -6.15 14.46 -2.98
CA SER A 132 -6.13 13.02 -2.80
C SER A 132 -5.35 12.62 -1.53
N HIS A 133 -5.74 11.54 -0.88
CA HIS A 133 -4.95 10.93 0.20
C HIS A 133 -3.76 10.16 -0.38
N ALA A 134 -2.64 10.14 0.34
CA ALA A 134 -1.43 9.47 -0.09
C ALA A 134 -1.19 8.21 0.75
N TRP A 135 -0.83 7.11 0.07
CA TRP A 135 -0.45 5.85 0.68
C TRP A 135 0.97 5.45 0.28
N ILE A 136 1.72 4.91 1.24
CA ILE A 136 2.89 4.08 0.96
C ILE A 136 2.91 2.91 1.94
N THR A 137 3.14 1.70 1.44
CA THR A 137 3.35 0.51 2.27
C THR A 137 4.60 -0.21 1.84
N ALA A 138 5.32 -0.81 2.79
CA ALA A 138 6.61 -1.42 2.55
C ALA A 138 6.93 -2.57 3.51
N PHE A 139 7.85 -3.43 3.10
CA PHE A 139 8.52 -4.37 3.98
C PHE A 139 10.04 -4.23 3.89
N LEU A 140 10.72 -4.62 4.96
CA LEU A 140 12.17 -4.50 5.09
C LEU A 140 12.76 -5.53 6.09
N PRO A 141 14.04 -5.91 5.93
CA PRO A 141 14.86 -5.70 4.72
C PRO A 141 14.36 -6.58 3.57
N TYR A 142 14.61 -6.19 2.32
CA TYR A 142 14.11 -6.93 1.14
C TYR A 142 14.61 -8.38 1.10
N GLU A 143 15.88 -8.59 1.43
CA GLU A 143 16.59 -9.86 1.31
C GLU A 143 16.04 -10.91 2.28
N LYS A 144 15.65 -10.48 3.49
CA LYS A 144 15.05 -11.32 4.52
C LYS A 144 13.98 -10.53 5.29
N PRO A 145 12.74 -10.44 4.77
CA PRO A 145 11.71 -9.57 5.33
C PRO A 145 11.39 -9.88 6.79
N LYS A 146 11.38 -8.84 7.63
CA LYS A 146 11.14 -8.95 9.08
C LYS A 146 10.08 -7.96 9.58
N TYR A 147 10.06 -6.75 9.03
CA TYR A 147 9.12 -5.70 9.41
C TYR A 147 8.28 -5.25 8.21
N ALA A 148 7.07 -4.76 8.50
CA ALA A 148 6.21 -4.07 7.55
C ALA A 148 5.85 -2.68 8.11
N ILE A 149 5.80 -1.68 7.23
CA ILE A 149 5.45 -0.30 7.56
C ILE A 149 4.35 0.14 6.59
N THR A 150 3.27 0.72 7.11
CA THR A 150 2.20 1.33 6.32
C THR A 150 1.99 2.77 6.78
N ILE A 151 2.00 3.70 5.83
CA ILE A 151 1.83 5.13 6.07
C ILE A 151 0.68 5.63 5.19
N LEU A 152 -0.26 6.32 5.83
CA LEU A 152 -1.33 7.08 5.20
C LEU A 152 -1.18 8.54 5.64
N VAL A 153 -1.26 9.46 4.69
CA VAL A 153 -1.41 10.89 4.98
C VAL A 153 -2.65 11.38 4.24
N GLU A 154 -3.64 11.83 5.03
CA GLU A 154 -4.83 12.50 4.50
C GLU A 154 -4.38 13.76 3.74
N HIS A 155 -4.97 13.94 2.56
CA HIS A 155 -4.67 15.06 1.65
C HIS A 155 -3.17 15.19 1.27
N GLY A 156 -2.42 14.08 1.34
CA GLY A 156 -1.00 14.02 0.99
C GLY A 156 -0.68 14.06 -0.52
N GLU A 157 -1.70 14.22 -1.37
CA GLU A 157 -1.67 14.34 -2.84
C GLU A 157 -1.24 13.07 -3.59
N GLY A 158 -0.11 12.46 -3.23
CA GLY A 158 0.39 11.27 -3.91
C GLY A 158 1.37 10.44 -3.10
N GLY A 159 1.30 9.12 -3.27
CA GLY A 159 2.09 8.16 -2.48
C GLY A 159 3.62 8.31 -2.60
N SER A 160 4.13 8.81 -3.74
CA SER A 160 5.57 9.02 -3.91
C SER A 160 6.14 10.09 -2.97
N LYS A 161 5.33 11.06 -2.52
CA LYS A 161 5.75 12.09 -1.55
C LYS A 161 6.08 11.52 -0.16
N LEU A 162 5.57 10.34 0.15
CA LEU A 162 5.74 9.71 1.46
C LEU A 162 7.05 8.93 1.62
N GLY A 163 7.83 8.77 0.54
CA GLY A 163 9.09 8.03 0.57
C GLY A 163 10.07 8.55 1.63
N GLY A 164 10.14 9.87 1.83
CA GLY A 164 11.01 10.46 2.85
C GLY A 164 10.62 10.08 4.28
N LEU A 165 9.33 9.89 4.57
CA LEU A 165 8.86 9.42 5.88
C LEU A 165 9.19 7.95 6.08
N LEU A 166 9.02 7.13 5.03
CA LEU A 166 9.40 5.72 5.05
C LEU A 166 10.89 5.54 5.36
N VAL A 167 11.75 6.31 4.68
CA VAL A 167 13.21 6.28 4.91
C VAL A 167 13.59 6.69 6.32
N LYS A 168 12.96 7.73 6.87
CA LYS A 168 13.24 8.16 8.25
C LYS A 168 12.90 7.06 9.26
N MET A 169 11.74 6.41 9.11
CA MET A 169 11.34 5.32 9.99
C MET A 169 12.22 4.09 9.83
N SER A 170 12.55 3.68 8.60
CA SER A 170 13.44 2.54 8.35
C SER A 170 14.85 2.78 8.91
N ASN A 171 15.39 3.98 8.73
CA ASN A 171 16.69 4.36 9.27
C ASN A 171 16.67 4.38 10.80
N LYS A 172 15.56 4.76 11.44
CA LYS A 172 15.45 4.73 12.89
C LYS A 172 15.44 3.31 13.45
N LEU A 173 14.77 2.36 12.77
CA LEU A 173 14.86 0.93 13.12
C LEU A 173 16.29 0.41 13.03
N TYR A 174 17.03 0.81 11.99
CA TYR A 174 18.44 0.48 11.84
C TYR A 174 19.31 1.09 12.95
N GLU A 175 19.13 2.38 13.25
CA GLU A 175 19.87 3.09 14.31
C GLU A 175 19.68 2.45 15.69
N LEU A 176 18.49 1.95 15.97
CA LEU A 176 18.15 1.30 17.24
C LEU A 176 18.47 -0.21 17.26
N GLY A 177 19.09 -0.77 16.22
CA GLY A 177 19.53 -2.17 16.18
C GLY A 177 18.42 -3.21 16.00
N TYR A 178 17.28 -2.83 15.43
CA TYR A 178 16.22 -3.80 15.07
C TYR A 178 16.54 -4.59 13.79
N LEU A 179 17.45 -4.05 12.97
CA LEU A 179 17.85 -4.51 11.64
C LEU A 179 19.34 -4.85 11.58
#